data_AF-U7VAI7-F1
#
_entry.id   AF-U7VAI7-F1
#
_cell.length_a   1.000
_cell.length_b   1.000
_cell.length_c   1.000
_cell.angle_alpha   90.00
_cell.angle_beta   90.00
_cell.angle_gamma   90.00
#
_symmetry.space_group_name_H-M   'P 1'
#
loop_
_entity.id
_entity.type
_entity.pdbx_description
1 polymer ?
#
loop_
_entity_poly.entity_id
_entity_poly.type
_entity_poly.pdbx_seq_one_letter_code
_entity_poly.pdbx_strand_id
1 'polypeptide(L)'
;MTDYKETKEMTIESFQDFTEEGFTTSQALAAALEDCAVFMKKSETNFAGATIALSLIGLDNGLFPDYLEYLLKKVEKLSLSDDIKKDMDKVNTMLTAGDFSVEEDPKYLERVKLIFDE
;
A
#
# COMPACT_ATOMS: atom_id res chain seq x y z
N MET A 1 -11.28 16.84 2.78
CA MET A 1 -10.36 16.34 1.75
C MET A 1 -9.13 15.95 2.54
N THR A 2 -8.90 14.64 2.71
CA THR A 2 -7.78 14.14 3.52
C THR A 2 -6.48 14.48 2.79
N ASP A 3 -5.48 14.96 3.52
CA ASP A 3 -4.17 15.26 2.96
C ASP A 3 -3.38 13.96 2.73
N TYR A 4 -2.45 13.94 1.77
CA TYR A 4 -1.59 12.78 1.48
C TYR A 4 -0.89 12.28 2.75
N LYS A 5 -0.36 13.22 3.55
CA LYS A 5 0.35 12.93 4.79
C LYS A 5 -0.56 12.27 5.83
N GLU A 6 -1.76 12.82 6.02
CA GLU A 6 -2.76 12.27 6.94
C GLU A 6 -3.16 10.84 6.53
N THR A 7 -3.35 10.61 5.23
CA THR A 7 -3.66 9.27 4.72
C THR A 7 -2.54 8.27 5.02
N LYS A 8 -1.29 8.67 4.84
CA LYS A 8 -0.12 7.84 5.13
C LYS A 8 -0.02 7.51 6.61
N GLU A 9 -0.21 8.50 7.50
CA GLU A 9 -0.19 8.32 8.95
C GLU A 9 -1.29 7.34 9.38
N MET A 10 -2.53 7.53 8.93
CA MET A 10 -3.63 6.61 9.22
C MET A 10 -3.37 5.17 8.71
N THR A 11 -2.74 5.03 7.55
CA THR A 11 -2.41 3.70 6.99
C THR A 11 -1.36 2.98 7.84
N ILE A 12 -0.37 3.72 8.34
CA ILE A 12 0.67 3.18 9.24
C ILE A 12 0.04 2.77 10.58
N GLU A 13 -0.84 3.61 11.14
CA GLU A 13 -1.57 3.30 12.37
C GLU A 13 -2.42 2.02 12.22
N SER A 14 -3.19 1.91 11.13
CA SER A 14 -3.98 0.70 10.84
C SER A 14 -3.12 -0.57 10.77
N PHE A 15 -1.96 -0.51 10.11
CA PHE A 15 -1.01 -1.64 10.11
C PHE A 15 -0.51 -1.98 11.52
N GLN A 16 -0.13 -0.96 12.30
CA GLN A 16 0.38 -1.14 13.66
C GLN A 16 -0.67 -1.79 14.56
N ASP A 17 -1.92 -1.33 14.51
CA ASP A 17 -3.03 -1.89 15.29
C ASP A 17 -3.18 -3.40 15.03
N PHE A 18 -3.17 -3.84 13.76
CA PHE A 18 -3.26 -5.27 13.45
C PHE A 18 -2.02 -6.06 13.92
N THR A 19 -0.82 -5.49 13.83
CA THR A 19 0.37 -6.15 14.37
C THR A 19 0.32 -6.29 15.90
N GLU A 20 -0.22 -5.29 16.61
CA GLU A 20 -0.44 -5.35 18.07
C GLU A 20 -1.51 -6.38 18.46
N GLU A 21 -2.50 -6.61 17.59
CA GLU A 21 -3.48 -7.70 17.71
C GLU A 21 -2.89 -9.10 17.42
N GLY A 22 -1.62 -9.19 17.02
CA GLY A 22 -0.90 -10.44 16.80
C GLY A 22 -0.97 -10.98 15.37
N PHE A 23 -1.36 -10.16 14.39
CA PHE A 23 -1.30 -10.52 12.98
C PHE A 23 0.16 -10.63 12.52
N THR A 24 0.43 -11.57 11.62
CA THR A 24 1.71 -11.57 10.88
C THR A 24 1.80 -10.35 9.96
N THR A 25 3.00 -9.97 9.51
CA THR A 25 3.19 -8.84 8.58
C THR A 25 2.31 -8.94 7.33
N SER A 26 2.24 -10.11 6.70
CA SER A 26 1.36 -10.35 5.54
C SER A 26 -0.10 -10.09 5.86
N GLN A 27 -0.60 -10.67 6.95
CA GLN A 27 -1.98 -10.51 7.38
C GLN A 27 -2.30 -9.06 7.77
N ALA A 28 -1.37 -8.37 8.45
CA ALA A 28 -1.54 -6.98 8.84
C ALA A 28 -1.54 -6.04 7.63
N LEU A 29 -0.70 -6.27 6.62
CA LEU A 29 -0.74 -5.50 5.36
C LEU A 29 -2.08 -5.67 4.63
N ALA A 30 -2.58 -6.90 4.54
CA ALA A 30 -3.86 -7.19 3.91
C ALA A 30 -5.05 -6.58 4.69
N ALA A 31 -5.04 -6.71 6.01
CA ALA A 31 -6.07 -6.14 6.88
C ALA A 31 -6.07 -4.60 6.82
N ALA A 32 -4.88 -3.97 6.88
CA ALA A 32 -4.74 -2.53 6.74
C ALA A 32 -5.21 -2.05 5.36
N LEU A 33 -4.90 -2.75 4.26
CA LEU A 33 -5.42 -2.41 2.94
C LEU A 33 -6.95 -2.41 2.90
N GLU A 34 -7.59 -3.43 3.47
CA GLU A 34 -9.04 -3.55 3.51
C GLU A 34 -9.70 -2.44 4.34
N ASP A 35 -9.13 -2.13 5.50
CA ASP A 35 -9.58 -1.04 6.36
C ASP A 35 -9.42 0.32 5.64
N CYS A 36 -8.30 0.49 4.94
CA CYS A 36 -8.00 1.70 4.19
C CYS A 36 -8.84 1.88 2.92
N ALA A 37 -9.38 0.79 2.35
CA ALA A 37 -10.08 0.80 1.07
C ALA A 37 -11.22 1.83 1.02
N VAL A 38 -11.93 2.05 2.13
CA VAL A 38 -13.05 2.99 2.24
C VAL A 38 -12.61 4.43 1.93
N PHE A 39 -11.42 4.83 2.38
CA PHE A 39 -10.92 6.19 2.11
C PHE A 39 -10.06 6.26 0.85
N MET A 40 -9.40 5.17 0.45
CA MET A 40 -8.68 5.08 -0.82
C MET A 40 -9.61 5.35 -2.01
N LYS A 41 -10.85 4.87 -1.95
CA LYS A 41 -11.88 5.11 -2.97
C LYS A 41 -12.35 6.56 -3.07
N LYS A 42 -11.99 7.44 -2.13
CA LYS A 42 -12.50 8.84 -2.11
C LYS A 42 -11.69 9.79 -2.99
N SER A 43 -10.42 9.51 -3.25
CA SER A 43 -9.56 10.35 -4.09
C SER A 43 -8.31 9.60 -4.56
N GLU A 44 -7.76 10.03 -5.69
CA GLU A 44 -6.47 9.55 -6.19
C GLU A 44 -5.32 9.80 -5.21
N THR A 45 -5.36 10.93 -4.48
CA THR A 45 -4.38 11.26 -3.45
C THR A 45 -4.41 10.26 -2.30
N ASN A 46 -5.62 9.88 -1.85
CA ASN A 46 -5.76 8.90 -0.77
C ASN A 46 -5.33 7.50 -1.24
N PHE A 47 -5.73 7.14 -2.46
CA PHE A 47 -5.32 5.90 -3.09
C PHE A 47 -3.79 5.79 -3.17
N ALA A 48 -3.11 6.82 -3.67
CA ALA A 48 -1.66 6.87 -3.74
C ALA A 48 -1.03 6.85 -2.33
N GLY A 49 -1.59 7.62 -1.39
CA GLY A 49 -1.18 7.68 0.02
C GLY A 49 -1.07 6.31 0.68
N ALA A 50 -2.19 5.59 0.74
CA ALA A 50 -2.21 4.26 1.37
C ALA A 50 -1.38 3.23 0.61
N THR A 51 -1.46 3.22 -0.73
CA THR A 51 -0.71 2.26 -1.54
C THR A 51 0.79 2.39 -1.32
N ILE A 52 1.32 3.62 -1.36
CA ILE A 52 2.74 3.90 -1.14
C ILE A 52 3.12 3.60 0.31
N ALA A 53 2.29 3.95 1.29
CA ALA A 53 2.53 3.65 2.70
C ALA A 53 2.66 2.14 2.94
N LEU A 54 1.69 1.34 2.49
CA LEU A 54 1.73 -0.13 2.62
C LEU A 54 2.92 -0.74 1.88
N SER A 55 3.27 -0.20 0.71
CA SER A 55 4.44 -0.66 -0.04
C SER A 55 5.74 -0.43 0.71
N LEU A 56 5.91 0.77 1.31
CA LEU A 56 7.07 1.07 2.15
C LEU A 56 7.10 0.16 3.39
N ILE A 57 5.97 -0.04 4.07
CA ILE A 57 5.88 -0.93 5.24
C ILE A 57 6.29 -2.36 4.85
N GLY A 58 5.73 -2.91 3.77
CA GLY A 58 6.07 -4.24 3.30
C GLY A 58 7.56 -4.38 3.02
N LEU A 59 8.11 -3.46 2.21
CA LEU A 59 9.52 -3.47 1.84
C LEU A 59 10.45 -3.30 3.05
N ASP A 60 10.11 -2.44 4.01
CA ASP A 60 10.86 -2.29 5.26
C ASP A 60 10.82 -3.56 6.13
N ASN A 61 9.80 -4.42 5.95
CA ASN A 61 9.69 -5.73 6.59
C ASN A 61 10.21 -6.89 5.70
N GLY A 62 10.82 -6.60 4.56
CA GLY A 62 11.37 -7.61 3.64
C GLY A 62 10.32 -8.46 2.92
N LEU A 63 9.09 -7.95 2.78
CA LEU A 63 7.97 -8.65 2.13
C LEU A 63 7.28 -7.72 1.12
N PHE A 64 7.04 -8.20 -0.10
CA PHE A 64 6.31 -7.42 -1.09
C PHE A 64 5.24 -8.26 -1.79
N PRO A 65 3.99 -8.17 -1.32
CA PRO A 65 2.88 -8.91 -1.91
C PRO A 65 2.51 -8.48 -3.33
N ASP A 66 2.07 -9.43 -4.15
CA ASP A 66 1.65 -9.23 -5.54
C ASP A 66 0.53 -8.18 -5.72
N TYR A 67 -0.37 -8.08 -4.75
CA TYR A 67 -1.42 -7.07 -4.74
C TYR A 67 -0.90 -5.64 -4.55
N LEU A 68 0.22 -5.44 -3.84
CA LEU A 68 0.84 -4.11 -3.73
C LEU A 68 1.51 -3.71 -5.04
N GLU A 69 2.17 -4.67 -5.73
CA GLU A 69 2.70 -4.43 -7.08
C GLU A 69 1.57 -4.02 -8.04
N TYR A 70 0.43 -4.71 -7.98
CA TYR A 70 -0.75 -4.37 -8.76
C TYR A 70 -1.24 -2.95 -8.53
N LEU A 71 -1.38 -2.55 -7.26
CA LEU A 71 -1.86 -1.21 -6.89
C LEU A 71 -0.84 -0.12 -7.26
N LEU A 72 0.46 -0.37 -7.09
CA LEU A 72 1.49 0.59 -7.49
C LEU A 72 1.48 0.87 -9.00
N LYS A 73 1.26 -0.15 -9.84
CA LYS A 73 1.07 0.04 -11.30
C LYS A 73 -0.12 0.93 -11.64
N LYS A 74 -1.12 1.04 -10.75
CA LYS A 74 -2.20 2.04 -10.89
C LYS A 74 -1.73 3.42 -10.45
N VAL A 75 -1.01 3.52 -9.34
CA VAL A 75 -0.44 4.79 -8.84
C VAL A 75 0.48 5.44 -9.87
N GLU A 76 1.31 4.67 -10.57
CA GLU A 76 2.20 5.14 -11.64
C GLU A 76 1.48 5.85 -12.80
N LYS A 77 0.18 5.58 -12.99
CA LYS A 77 -0.63 6.19 -14.04
C LYS A 77 -1.28 7.51 -13.60
N LEU A 78 -1.18 7.86 -12.33
CA LEU A 78 -1.80 9.05 -11.76
C LEU A 78 -0.90 10.28 -11.93
N SER A 79 -1.52 11.47 -11.94
CA SER A 79 -0.77 12.73 -11.88
C SER A 79 -0.41 13.07 -10.45
N LEU A 80 0.77 12.63 -10.01
CA LEU A 80 1.24 12.76 -8.63
C LEU A 80 1.78 14.17 -8.31
N SER A 81 1.53 14.65 -7.10
CA SER A 81 2.22 15.82 -6.55
C SER A 81 3.68 15.47 -6.21
N ASP A 82 4.53 16.48 -6.02
CA ASP A 82 5.96 16.27 -5.81
C ASP A 82 6.26 15.51 -4.50
N ASP A 83 5.46 15.71 -3.46
CA ASP A 83 5.57 14.97 -2.19
C ASP A 83 5.29 13.47 -2.39
N ILE A 84 4.30 13.13 -3.21
CA ILE A 84 3.95 11.73 -3.49
C ILE A 84 5.03 11.09 -4.36
N LYS A 85 5.57 11.83 -5.35
CA LYS A 85 6.66 11.35 -6.20
C LYS A 85 7.90 11.00 -5.38
N LYS A 86 8.25 11.81 -4.39
CA LYS A 86 9.41 11.56 -3.52
C LYS A 86 9.31 10.22 -2.80
N ASP A 87 8.14 9.90 -2.24
CA ASP A 87 7.93 8.60 -1.57
C ASP A 87 7.84 7.45 -2.59
N MET A 88 7.24 7.69 -3.76
CA MET A 88 7.24 6.72 -4.86
C MET A 88 8.67 6.39 -5.34
N ASP A 89 9.56 7.38 -5.44
CA ASP A 89 10.97 7.18 -5.78
C ASP A 89 11.69 6.34 -4.72
N LYS A 90 11.32 6.50 -3.43
CA LYS A 90 11.82 5.64 -2.35
C LYS A 90 11.37 4.19 -2.57
N VAL A 91 10.08 3.97 -2.86
CA VAL A 91 9.54 2.63 -3.18
C VAL A 91 10.31 2.02 -4.36
N ASN A 92 10.46 2.75 -5.46
CA ASN A 92 11.16 2.28 -6.66
C ASN A 92 12.64 1.93 -6.39
N THR A 93 13.31 2.71 -5.53
CA THR A 93 14.69 2.43 -5.10
C THR A 93 14.76 1.11 -4.34
N MET A 94 13.84 0.87 -3.40
CA MET A 94 13.77 -0.38 -2.62
C MET A 94 13.41 -1.58 -3.51
N LEU A 95 12.48 -1.41 -4.45
CA LEU A 95 12.13 -2.44 -5.43
C LEU A 95 13.33 -2.83 -6.29
N THR A 96 14.13 -1.84 -6.73
CA THR A 96 15.34 -2.06 -7.52
C THR A 96 16.44 -2.78 -6.71
N ALA A 97 16.53 -2.51 -5.41
CA ALA A 97 17.49 -3.17 -4.53
C ALA A 97 17.19 -4.67 -4.38
N GLY A 98 15.91 -5.07 -4.43
CA GLY A 98 15.51 -6.48 -4.46
C GLY A 98 15.70 -7.24 -3.13
N ASP A 99 15.86 -6.54 -2.01
CA ASP A 99 16.06 -7.14 -0.68
C ASP A 99 14.72 -7.43 0.02
N PHE A 100 13.89 -8.26 -0.62
CA PHE A 100 12.58 -8.68 -0.10
C PHE A 100 12.14 -10.00 -0.73
N SER A 101 11.20 -10.69 -0.07
CA SER A 101 10.50 -11.84 -0.63
C SER A 101 9.20 -11.39 -1.28
N VAL A 102 8.90 -11.94 -2.46
CA VAL A 102 7.59 -11.76 -3.09
C VAL A 102 6.60 -12.74 -2.47
N GLU A 103 5.43 -12.23 -2.09
CA GLU A 103 4.32 -13.05 -1.63
C GLU A 103 3.22 -13.06 -2.69
N GLU A 104 2.95 -14.24 -3.25
CA GLU A 104 1.91 -14.43 -4.24
C GLU A 104 0.67 -15.04 -3.56
N ASP A 105 -0.44 -14.30 -3.56
CA ASP A 105 -1.76 -14.83 -3.22
C ASP A 105 -2.76 -14.45 -4.32
N PRO A 106 -2.90 -15.31 -5.35
CA PRO A 106 -3.79 -15.02 -6.48
C PRO A 106 -5.25 -14.80 -6.08
N LYS A 107 -5.72 -15.45 -4.99
CA LYS A 107 -7.10 -15.29 -4.54
C LYS A 107 -7.31 -13.92 -3.89
N TYR A 108 -6.34 -13.51 -3.07
CA TYR A 108 -6.39 -12.19 -2.46
C TYR A 108 -6.21 -11.09 -3.51
N LEU A 109 -5.30 -11.25 -4.46
CA LEU A 109 -5.15 -10.33 -5.59
C LEU A 109 -6.45 -10.14 -6.38
N GLU A 110 -7.19 -11.22 -6.69
CA GLU A 110 -8.50 -11.09 -7.34
C GLU A 110 -9.50 -10.30 -6.49
N ARG A 111 -9.49 -10.47 -5.17
CA ARG A 111 -10.32 -9.66 -4.26
C ARG A 111 -9.91 -8.19 -4.30
N VAL A 112 -8.62 -7.88 -4.33
CA VAL A 112 -8.11 -6.50 -4.43
C VAL A 112 -8.54 -5.87 -5.77
N LYS A 113 -8.49 -6.61 -6.88
CA LYS A 113 -9.01 -6.14 -8.17
C LYS A 113 -10.50 -5.81 -8.09
N LEU A 114 -11.31 -6.69 -7.51
CA LEU A 114 -12.75 -6.42 -7.30
C LEU A 114 -12.99 -5.15 -6.48
N ILE A 115 -12.12 -4.84 -5.53
CA ILE A 115 -12.25 -3.61 -4.72
C ILE A 115 -11.90 -2.36 -5.54
N PHE A 116 -10.87 -2.39 -6.39
CA PHE A 116 -10.28 -1.18 -6.99
C PHE A 116 -10.41 -1.06 -8.52
N ASP A 117 -11.10 -1.97 -9.19
CA ASP A 117 -11.37 -1.93 -10.65
C ASP A 117 -12.79 -1.48 -11.02
N GLU A 118 -13.66 -1.31 -10.02
CA GLU A 118 -14.99 -0.69 -10.18
C GLU A 118 -14.90 0.81 -10.47
#